data_AF-A0A7V5HGD1-F1
#
_entry.id   AF-A0A7V5HGD1-F1
#
_cell.length_a   1.000
_cell.length_b   1.000
_cell.length_c   1.000
_cell.angle_alpha   90.00
_cell.angle_beta   90.00
_cell.angle_gamma   90.00
#
_symmetry.space_group_name_H-M   'P 1'
#
loop_
_entity.id
_entity.type
_entity.pdbx_description
1 polymer ?
#
loop_
_entity_poly.entity_id
_entity_poly.type
_entity_poly.pdbx_seq_one_letter_code
_entity_poly.pdbx_strand_id
1 'polypeptide(L)' 'MKYTHLEKVDITQLKVVCLINPSAANRKWRRRRRLRRYLQNNLPGELIDTHQDKQFTIQTTAALSHQKD' A
#
# COMPACT_ATOMS: atom_id res chain seq x y z
N MET A 1 -11.27 -31.36 -17.24
CA MET A 1 -10.59 -30.20 -16.63
C MET A 1 -11.36 -29.82 -15.38
N LYS A 2 -10.77 -30.00 -14.19
CA LYS A 2 -11.42 -29.67 -12.92
C LYS A 2 -11.23 -28.18 -12.66
N TYR A 3 -12.31 -27.41 -12.67
CA TYR A 3 -12.32 -26.05 -12.14
C TYR A 3 -12.10 -26.17 -10.63
N THR A 4 -10.87 -25.93 -10.17
CA THR A 4 -10.55 -25.82 -8.76
C THR A 4 -11.30 -24.61 -8.20
N HIS A 5 -12.10 -24.86 -7.17
CA HIS A 5 -12.74 -23.83 -6.34
C HIS A 5 -11.73 -22.71 -6.07
N LEU A 6 -12.01 -21.52 -6.60
CA LEU A 6 -11.40 -20.31 -6.08
C LEU A 6 -11.92 -20.18 -4.65
N GLU A 7 -11.12 -20.59 -3.68
CA GLU A 7 -11.38 -20.30 -2.28
C GLU A 7 -11.66 -18.80 -2.17
N LYS A 8 -12.82 -18.45 -1.63
CA LYS A 8 -13.15 -17.05 -1.34
C LYS A 8 -12.12 -16.57 -0.32
N VAL A 9 -11.16 -15.78 -0.79
CA VAL A 9 -10.20 -15.11 0.09
C VAL A 9 -11.00 -14.20 1.00
N ASP A 10 -10.99 -14.50 2.30
CA ASP A 10 -11.55 -13.62 3.30
C ASP A 10 -10.64 -12.39 3.40
N ILE A 11 -11.05 -11.32 2.74
CA ILE A 11 -10.32 -10.04 2.71
C ILE A 11 -10.11 -9.45 4.11
N THR A 12 -10.89 -9.87 5.11
CA THR A 12 -10.74 -9.41 6.50
C THR A 12 -9.55 -10.04 7.22
N GLN A 13 -9.04 -11.16 6.70
CA GLN A 13 -7.83 -11.83 7.20
C GLN A 13 -6.55 -11.37 6.48
N LEU A 14 -6.68 -10.53 5.44
CA LEU A 14 -5.52 -10.02 4.73
C LEU A 14 -4.95 -8.81 5.43
N LYS A 15 -3.63 -8.83 5.67
CA LYS A 15 -2.88 -7.64 6.05
C LYS A 15 -2.93 -6.62 4.90
N VAL A 16 -3.69 -5.55 5.08
CA VAL A 16 -3.77 -4.43 4.13
C VAL A 16 -2.70 -3.40 4.47
N VAL A 17 -1.91 -3.00 3.47
CA VAL A 17 -0.93 -1.92 3.59
C VAL A 17 -1.07 -0.96 2.41
N CYS A 18 -1.14 0.32 2.70
CA CYS A 18 -1.24 1.42 1.73
C CYS A 18 0.14 2.06 1.53
N LEU A 19 0.78 1.78 0.39
CA LEU A 19 2.08 2.37 0.07
C LEU A 19 1.92 3.60 -0.83
N ILE A 20 2.38 4.75 -0.36
CA ILE A 20 2.38 6.00 -1.12
C ILE A 20 3.81 6.27 -1.61
N ASN A 21 3.98 6.44 -2.92
CA ASN A 21 5.23 6.90 -3.52
C ASN A 21 5.18 8.43 -3.73
N PRO A 22 5.59 9.24 -2.73
CA PRO A 22 5.61 10.68 -2.87
C PRO A 22 6.68 11.14 -3.86
N SER A 23 7.72 10.36 -4.15
CA SER A 23 8.80 10.79 -5.03
C SER A 23 8.32 10.98 -6.47
N ALA A 24 7.45 10.08 -6.95
CA ALA A 24 6.77 10.19 -8.23
C ALA A 24 5.82 11.41 -8.33
N ALA A 25 5.36 11.96 -7.20
CA ALA A 25 4.37 13.05 -7.12
C ALA A 25 4.85 14.28 -6.31
N ASN A 26 6.17 14.46 -6.23
CA ASN A 26 6.88 15.16 -5.14
C ASN A 26 6.38 16.56 -4.78
N ARG A 27 6.22 17.47 -5.76
CA ARG A 27 5.92 18.87 -5.44
C ARG A 27 4.45 19.09 -5.08
N LYS A 28 3.55 18.36 -5.74
CA LYS A 28 2.10 18.45 -5.54
C LYS A 28 1.69 17.72 -4.27
N TRP A 29 2.28 16.56 -4.00
CA TRP A 29 2.01 15.75 -2.81
C TRP A 29 2.37 16.49 -1.52
N ARG A 30 3.59 17.07 -1.43
CA ARG A 30 4.02 17.87 -0.27
C ARG A 30 3.09 19.05 0.05
N ARG A 31 2.51 19.68 -0.99
CA ARG A 31 1.59 20.82 -0.84
C ARG A 31 0.17 20.38 -0.44
N ARG A 32 -0.21 19.14 -0.71
CA ARG A 32 -1.56 18.60 -0.44
C ARG A 32 -1.68 17.98 0.96
N ARG A 33 -1.26 18.72 1.99
CA ARG A 33 -1.29 18.24 3.40
C ARG A 33 -2.67 17.75 3.84
N ARG A 34 -3.75 18.43 3.43
CA ARG A 34 -5.14 18.04 3.76
C ARG A 34 -5.51 16.69 3.15
N LEU A 35 -5.19 16.47 1.88
CA LEU A 35 -5.41 15.19 1.20
C LEU A 35 -4.59 14.08 1.88
N ARG A 36 -3.34 14.37 2.24
CA ARG A 36 -2.48 13.43 2.97
C ARG A 36 -3.12 12.95 4.26
N ARG A 37 -3.54 13.88 5.11
CA ARG A 37 -4.22 13.57 6.38
C ARG A 37 -5.54 12.84 6.14
N TYR A 38 -6.31 13.26 5.14
CA TYR A 38 -7.54 12.57 4.78
C TYR A 38 -7.28 11.11 4.44
N LEU A 39 -6.30 10.83 3.57
CA LEU A 39 -5.94 9.46 3.18
C LEU A 39 -5.40 8.67 4.37
N GLN A 40 -4.54 9.28 5.20
CA GLN A 40 -4.04 8.67 6.44
C GLN A 40 -5.15 8.25 7.41
N ASN A 41 -6.25 9.02 7.48
CA ASN A 41 -7.35 8.74 8.40
C ASN A 41 -8.42 7.80 7.83
N ASN A 42 -8.49 7.63 6.50
CA ASN A 42 -9.61 6.95 5.84
C ASN A 42 -9.20 5.71 5.03
N LEU A 43 -7.91 5.53 4.72
CA LEU A 43 -7.46 4.32 4.06
C LEU A 43 -7.32 3.19 5.08
N PRO A 44 -7.78 1.97 4.75
CA PRO A 44 -7.64 0.82 5.62
C PRO A 44 -6.18 0.35 5.67
N GLY A 45 -5.81 -0.21 6.82
CA GLY A 45 -4.49 -0.82 7.02
C GLY A 45 -3.38 0.16 7.36
N GLU A 46 -2.16 -0.36 7.43
CA GLU A 46 -0.97 0.45 7.71
C GLU A 46 -0.63 1.33 6.51
N LEU A 47 -0.23 2.57 6.73
CA LEU A 47 0.06 3.50 5.65
C LEU A 47 1.54 3.92 5.66
N ILE A 48 2.23 3.60 4.57
CA ILE A 48 3.65 3.86 4.37
C ILE A 48 3.78 5.05 3.42
N ASP A 49 3.97 6.25 4.00
CA ASP A 49 4.19 7.52 3.29
C ASP A 49 5.66 7.95 3.49
N THR A 50 6.58 7.38 2.71
CA THR A 50 8.03 7.66 2.81
C THR A 50 8.52 8.48 1.63
N HIS A 51 9.38 9.48 1.86
CA HIS A 51 9.96 10.31 0.79
C HIS A 51 11.07 9.64 -0.03
N GLN A 52 11.11 8.30 -0.04
CA GLN A 52 12.14 7.53 -0.72
C GLN A 52 11.86 7.38 -2.22
N ASP A 53 12.80 6.78 -2.93
CA ASP A 53 12.74 6.65 -4.39
C ASP A 53 11.88 5.47 -4.87
N LYS A 54 11.86 5.31 -6.19
CA LYS A 54 11.15 4.20 -6.85
C LYS A 54 11.69 2.84 -6.42
N GLN A 55 13.01 2.71 -6.19
CA GLN A 55 13.61 1.42 -5.84
C GLN A 55 13.17 0.98 -4.44
N PHE A 56 13.18 1.91 -3.48
CA PHE A 56 12.64 1.66 -2.14
C PHE A 56 11.17 1.21 -2.18
N THR A 57 10.35 1.88 -3.00
CA THR A 57 8.93 1.53 -3.19
C THR A 57 8.78 0.08 -3.65
N ILE A 58 9.53 -0.32 -4.68
CA ILE A 58 9.50 -1.69 -5.23
C ILE A 58 9.94 -2.71 -4.17
N GLN A 59 11.05 -2.45 -3.48
CA GLN A 59 11.58 -3.35 -2.46
C GLN A 59 10.61 -3.51 -1.29
N THR A 60 9.99 -2.42 -0.86
CA THR A 60 9.02 -2.42 0.25
C THR A 60 7.76 -3.20 -0.15
N THR A 61 7.24 -2.99 -1.36
CA THR A 61 6.11 -3.79 -1.87
C THR A 61 6.46 -5.27 -1.94
N ALA A 62 7.64 -5.63 -2.43
CA ALA A 62 8.08 -7.03 -2.47
C ALA A 62 8.17 -7.63 -1.05
N ALA A 63 8.78 -6.93 -0.11
CA ALA A 63 8.89 -7.40 1.28
C ALA A 63 7.52 -7.60 1.94
N LEU A 64 6.58 -6.67 1.75
CA LEU A 64 5.24 -6.74 2.32
C LEU A 64 4.39 -7.85 1.70
N SER A 65 4.49 -8.08 0.39
CA SER A 65 3.75 -9.15 -0.29
C SER A 65 4.26 -10.55 0.04
N HIS A 66 5.54 -10.66 0.41
CA HIS A 66 6.17 -11.94 0.76
C HIS A 66 6.07 -12.30 2.25
N GLN A 67 5.63 -11.37 3.12
CA GLN A 67 5.25 -11.71 4.49
C GLN A 67 3.99 -12.59 4.46
N LYS A 68 4.20 -13.92 4.45
CA LYS A 68 3.20 -14.88 4.92
C LYS A 68 3.31 -14.95 6.43
N ASP A 69 2.23 -14.63 7.11
CA ASP A 69 2.02 -15.05 8.51
C ASP A 69 1.85 -16.58 8.57
#